data_AF-K5UEY3-F1
#
_entry.id   AF-K5UEY3-F1
#
_cell.length_a   1.000
_cell.length_b   1.000
_cell.length_c   1.000
_cell.angle_alpha   90.00
_cell.angle_beta   90.00
_cell.angle_gamma   90.00
#
_symmetry.space_group_name_H-M   'P 1'
#
loop_
_entity.id
_entity.type
_entity.pdbx_description
1 polymer ?
#
loop_
_entity_poly.entity_id
_entity_poly.type
_entity_poly.pdbx_seq_one_letter_code
_entity_poly.pdbx_strand_id
1 'polypeptide(L)'
;MSTVHNPNKACCTIPPVQSNYSPKGTYKAYAGFDKVYVAGPANPGKLAVICVFDIFGFKPQTQQGADILAEELGAQVYMPDFFEGDEPWTLDKFPPTKPEDQQKFQEWFAGFANPANHVPRVIKVAEALKSEGVQFIVTYGFCWGGKVAL
;
A
#
# COMPACT_ATOMS: atom_id res chain seq x y z
N MET A 1 1.75 20.93 20.01
CA MET A 1 2.56 19.81 19.50
C MET A 1 1.68 18.58 19.44
N SER A 2 1.40 18.09 18.25
CA SER A 2 0.47 16.98 18.04
C SER A 2 1.21 15.68 18.27
N THR A 3 1.10 15.11 19.47
CA THR A 3 1.68 13.82 19.79
C THR A 3 0.90 12.74 19.05
N VAL A 4 1.33 12.35 17.85
CA VAL A 4 0.76 11.19 17.13
C VAL A 4 1.42 9.93 17.69
N HIS A 5 1.16 9.64 18.97
CA HIS A 5 1.36 8.29 19.49
C HIS A 5 0.21 7.42 18.98
N ASN A 6 0.44 6.72 17.87
CA ASN A 6 -0.36 5.54 17.56
C ASN A 6 0.50 4.26 17.63
N PRO A 7 1.14 3.95 18.78
CA PRO A 7 1.70 2.63 19.00
C PRO A 7 0.53 1.66 19.19
N ASN A 8 0.02 1.12 18.08
CA ASN A 8 -0.90 0.00 18.16
C ASN A 8 -0.13 -1.20 18.74
N LYS A 9 -0.52 -1.63 19.95
CA LYS A 9 0.15 -2.72 20.67
C LYS A 9 0.31 -3.96 19.79
N ALA A 10 -0.72 -4.38 19.08
CA ALA A 10 -0.66 -5.55 18.21
C ALA A 10 0.38 -5.36 17.08
N CYS A 11 0.42 -4.20 16.44
CA CYS A 11 1.40 -3.88 15.41
C CYS A 11 2.85 -3.89 15.95
N CYS A 12 3.06 -3.39 17.17
CA CYS A 12 4.39 -3.29 17.77
C CYS A 12 4.90 -4.58 18.44
N THR A 13 4.04 -5.58 18.71
CA THR A 13 4.44 -6.78 19.47
C THR A 13 4.36 -8.08 18.67
N ILE A 14 3.61 -8.12 17.56
CA ILE A 14 3.48 -9.32 16.74
C ILE A 14 4.63 -9.33 15.72
N PRO A 15 5.43 -10.40 15.64
CA PRO A 15 6.52 -10.48 14.68
C PRO A 15 5.98 -10.41 13.24
N PRO A 16 6.74 -9.81 12.31
CA PRO A 16 6.33 -9.75 10.91
C PRO A 16 6.24 -11.17 10.33
N VAL A 17 5.19 -11.41 9.54
CA VAL A 17 5.02 -12.66 8.79
C VAL A 17 6.23 -12.83 7.87
N GLN A 18 6.89 -13.98 7.98
CA GLN A 18 7.92 -14.39 7.03
C GLN A 18 7.24 -15.03 5.83
N SER A 19 7.57 -14.56 4.63
CA SER A 19 7.00 -15.08 3.39
C SER A 19 8.11 -15.43 2.41
N ASN A 20 8.04 -16.63 1.85
CA ASN A 20 8.83 -17.11 0.73
C ASN A 20 8.04 -17.06 -0.59
N TYR A 21 6.91 -16.36 -0.60
CA TYR A 21 6.04 -16.26 -1.76
C TYR A 21 6.76 -15.53 -2.90
N SER A 22 6.58 -16.02 -4.13
CA SER A 22 7.00 -15.31 -5.34
C SER A 22 5.77 -14.62 -5.94
N PRO A 23 5.72 -13.28 -5.96
CA PRO A 23 4.64 -12.53 -6.60
C PRO A 23 4.41 -12.97 -8.05
N LYS A 24 3.15 -13.19 -8.44
CA LYS A 24 2.76 -13.64 -9.79
C LYS A 24 2.43 -12.49 -10.74
N GLY A 25 2.07 -11.34 -10.18
CA GLY A 25 1.74 -10.14 -10.92
C GLY A 25 2.97 -9.49 -11.58
N THR A 26 2.74 -8.38 -12.26
CA THR A 26 3.77 -7.67 -13.02
C THR A 26 3.85 -6.21 -12.60
N TYR A 27 5.01 -5.58 -12.77
CA TYR A 27 5.15 -4.15 -12.53
C TYR A 27 4.99 -3.37 -13.84
N LYS A 28 4.22 -2.27 -13.79
CA LYS A 28 4.09 -1.32 -14.90
C LYS A 28 3.91 0.10 -14.37
N ALA A 29 4.21 1.10 -15.19
CA ALA A 29 3.78 2.47 -14.93
C ALA A 29 2.27 2.59 -15.15
N TYR A 30 1.56 3.30 -14.27
CA TYR A 30 0.12 3.47 -14.37
C TYR A 30 -0.38 4.67 -13.57
N ALA A 31 -1.36 5.42 -14.09
CA ALA A 31 -1.99 6.56 -13.42
C ALA A 31 -1.01 7.61 -12.86
N GLY A 32 0.14 7.77 -13.53
CA GLY A 32 1.22 8.68 -13.11
C GLY A 32 2.02 8.22 -11.90
N PHE A 33 2.00 6.92 -11.60
CA PHE A 33 3.03 6.24 -10.81
C PHE A 33 3.99 5.54 -11.76
N ASP A 34 5.28 5.57 -11.45
CA ASP A 34 6.31 4.89 -12.25
C ASP A 34 6.27 3.37 -12.06
N LYS A 35 5.84 2.94 -10.87
CA LYS A 35 5.83 1.54 -10.47
C LYS A 35 4.50 1.15 -9.80
N VAL A 36 3.74 0.30 -10.47
CA VAL A 36 2.49 -0.28 -9.97
C VAL A 36 2.56 -1.79 -10.15
N TYR A 37 2.44 -2.54 -9.05
CA TYR A 37 2.26 -3.99 -9.12
C TYR A 37 0.82 -4.31 -9.52
N VAL A 38 0.64 -5.07 -10.59
CA VAL A 38 -0.67 -5.44 -11.13
C VAL A 38 -0.80 -6.95 -11.13
N ALA A 39 -1.79 -7.44 -10.38
CA ALA A 39 -2.18 -8.84 -10.33
C ALA A 39 -3.53 -9.05 -11.04
N GLY A 40 -3.80 -10.28 -11.46
CA GLY A 40 -5.05 -10.68 -12.11
C GLY A 40 -4.96 -10.88 -13.62
N PRO A 41 -6.10 -11.03 -14.31
CA PRO A 41 -6.14 -11.32 -15.73
C PRO A 41 -5.54 -10.17 -16.57
N ALA A 42 -5.03 -10.51 -17.76
CA ALA A 42 -4.47 -9.51 -18.67
C ALA A 42 -5.52 -8.49 -19.14
N ASN A 43 -6.76 -8.96 -19.35
CA ASN A 43 -7.87 -8.12 -19.77
C ASN A 43 -8.61 -7.55 -18.55
N PRO A 44 -8.72 -6.22 -18.43
CA PRO A 44 -9.50 -5.60 -17.37
C PRO A 44 -10.98 -5.98 -17.46
N GLY A 45 -11.59 -6.22 -16.31
CA GLY A 45 -13.03 -6.42 -16.17
C GLY A 45 -13.77 -5.14 -15.78
N LYS A 46 -15.03 -5.29 -15.36
CA LYS A 46 -15.83 -4.17 -14.80
C LYS A 46 -15.44 -3.80 -13.37
N LEU A 47 -14.72 -4.68 -12.69
CA LEU A 47 -14.24 -4.50 -11.31
C LEU A 47 -12.72 -4.35 -11.33
N ALA A 48 -12.22 -3.33 -10.63
CA ALA A 48 -10.82 -3.20 -10.28
C ALA A 48 -10.67 -2.97 -8.79
N VAL A 49 -9.51 -3.39 -8.26
CA VAL A 49 -9.19 -3.24 -6.83
C VAL A 49 -7.90 -2.45 -6.71
N ILE A 50 -7.87 -1.47 -5.81
CA ILE A 50 -6.68 -0.71 -5.45
C ILE A 50 -6.20 -1.21 -4.08
N CYS A 51 -4.98 -1.71 -4.03
CA CYS A 51 -4.31 -2.15 -2.82
C CYS A 51 -3.31 -1.08 -2.36
N VAL A 52 -3.45 -0.63 -1.12
CA VAL A 52 -2.47 0.24 -0.47
C VAL A 52 -1.67 -0.56 0.56
N PHE A 53 -0.37 -0.71 0.33
CA PHE A 53 0.51 -1.46 1.24
C PHE A 53 0.67 -0.77 2.61
N ASP A 54 1.38 -1.42 3.53
CA ASP A 54 1.74 -0.84 4.81
C ASP A 54 2.99 0.05 4.73
N ILE A 55 3.51 0.50 5.86
CA ILE A 55 4.70 1.38 5.94
C ILE A 55 5.98 0.78 5.33
N PHE A 56 6.03 -0.53 5.06
CA PHE A 56 7.21 -1.22 4.55
C PHE A 56 7.22 -1.32 3.00
N GLY A 57 6.22 -0.75 2.33
CA GLY A 57 6.13 -0.75 0.86
C GLY A 57 5.82 -2.13 0.29
N PHE A 58 6.38 -2.43 -0.89
CA PHE A 58 6.19 -3.74 -1.53
C PHE A 58 6.81 -4.87 -0.69
N LYS A 59 5.98 -5.82 -0.29
CA LYS A 59 6.40 -7.06 0.39
C LYS A 59 5.70 -8.29 -0.18
N PRO A 60 6.38 -9.46 -0.22
CA PRO A 60 5.82 -10.67 -0.81
C PRO A 60 4.47 -11.09 -0.22
N GLN A 61 4.28 -10.97 1.09
CA GLN A 61 3.01 -11.32 1.75
C GLN A 61 1.86 -10.39 1.36
N THR A 62 2.14 -9.10 1.14
CA THR A 62 1.13 -8.12 0.70
C THR A 62 0.75 -8.39 -0.75
N GLN A 63 1.75 -8.73 -1.58
CA GLN A 63 1.55 -9.12 -2.98
C GLN A 63 0.83 -10.45 -3.12
N GLN A 64 1.08 -11.41 -2.22
CA GLN A 64 0.32 -12.65 -2.12
C GLN A 64 -1.17 -12.37 -1.88
N GLY A 65 -1.49 -11.46 -0.96
CA GLY A 65 -2.87 -11.04 -0.72
C GLY A 65 -3.51 -10.42 -1.96
N ALA A 66 -2.77 -9.57 -2.69
CA ALA A 66 -3.23 -9.00 -3.95
C ALA A 66 -3.46 -10.07 -5.03
N ASP A 67 -2.57 -11.05 -5.16
CA ASP A 67 -2.71 -12.15 -6.11
C ASP A 67 -3.93 -13.02 -5.80
N ILE A 68 -4.13 -13.37 -4.52
CA ILE A 68 -5.30 -14.14 -4.08
C ILE A 68 -6.59 -13.38 -4.39
N LEU A 69 -6.67 -12.09 -4.03
CA LEU A 69 -7.86 -11.29 -4.34
C LEU A 69 -8.12 -11.16 -5.83
N ALA A 70 -7.06 -11.02 -6.64
CA ALA A 70 -7.20 -10.94 -8.08
C ALA A 70 -7.75 -12.26 -8.68
N GLU A 71 -7.27 -13.39 -8.19
CA GLU A 71 -7.70 -14.74 -8.59
C GLU A 71 -9.16 -15.00 -8.18
N GLU A 72 -9.50 -14.78 -6.90
CA GLU A 72 -10.82 -15.06 -6.34
C GLU A 72 -11.92 -14.14 -6.91
N LEU A 73 -11.58 -12.88 -7.20
CA LEU A 73 -12.54 -11.91 -7.76
C LEU A 73 -12.58 -11.92 -9.30
N GLY A 74 -11.63 -12.59 -9.97
CA GLY A 74 -11.45 -12.48 -11.42
C GLY A 74 -11.24 -11.04 -11.88
N ALA A 75 -10.56 -10.23 -11.07
CA ALA A 75 -10.41 -8.78 -11.24
C ALA A 75 -8.94 -8.37 -11.20
N GLN A 76 -8.60 -7.23 -11.80
CA GLN A 76 -7.26 -6.68 -11.68
C GLN A 76 -7.09 -5.96 -10.33
N VAL A 77 -6.01 -6.30 -9.62
CA VAL A 77 -5.59 -5.62 -8.39
C VAL A 77 -4.37 -4.78 -8.69
N TYR A 78 -4.46 -3.49 -8.41
CA TYR A 78 -3.41 -2.49 -8.63
C TYR A 78 -2.83 -2.09 -7.27
N MET A 79 -1.54 -2.26 -7.09
CA MET A 79 -0.80 -1.83 -5.91
C MET A 79 0.27 -0.80 -6.34
N PRO A 80 -0.07 0.49 -6.37
CA PRO A 80 0.86 1.56 -6.71
C PRO A 80 1.97 1.77 -5.67
N ASP A 81 3.12 2.28 -6.11
CA ASP A 81 4.18 2.73 -5.22
C ASP A 81 3.85 4.08 -4.59
N PHE A 82 3.07 4.05 -3.50
CA PHE A 82 2.76 5.25 -2.74
C PHE A 82 3.98 5.91 -2.09
N PHE A 83 5.12 5.23 -2.03
CA PHE A 83 6.34 5.83 -1.50
C PHE A 83 7.33 6.24 -2.59
N GLU A 84 6.93 6.29 -3.87
CA GLU A 84 7.79 6.86 -4.91
C GLU A 84 8.24 8.29 -4.54
N GLY A 85 9.54 8.57 -4.64
CA GLY A 85 10.16 9.84 -4.27
C GLY A 85 10.83 9.88 -2.89
N ASP A 86 10.61 8.88 -2.03
CA ASP A 86 11.36 8.64 -0.78
C ASP A 86 11.38 7.13 -0.51
N GLU A 87 11.78 6.69 0.68
CA GLU A 87 11.86 5.29 1.04
C GLU A 87 10.75 4.87 2.04
N PRO A 88 10.23 3.62 1.93
CA PRO A 88 9.41 3.04 2.99
C PRO A 88 10.19 2.95 4.31
N TRP A 89 9.45 2.80 5.41
CA TRP A 89 10.07 2.49 6.68
C TRP A 89 10.77 1.12 6.64
N THR A 90 11.83 0.96 7.42
CA THR A 90 12.64 -0.27 7.41
C THR A 90 12.28 -1.19 8.57
N LEU A 91 12.26 -2.51 8.30
CA LEU A 91 11.87 -3.53 9.29
C LEU A 91 12.84 -3.59 10.49
N ASP A 92 14.13 -3.32 10.27
CA ASP A 92 15.16 -3.32 11.32
C ASP A 92 14.97 -2.22 12.36
N LYS A 93 14.22 -1.16 12.01
CA LYS A 93 13.90 -0.03 12.90
C LYS A 93 12.47 -0.09 13.42
N PHE A 94 11.77 -1.22 13.24
CA PHE A 94 10.40 -1.38 13.69
C PHE A 94 10.26 -2.51 14.72
N PRO A 95 9.59 -2.27 15.86
CA PRO A 95 9.05 -0.98 16.30
C PRO A 95 10.17 0.01 16.68
N PRO A 96 9.95 1.33 16.54
CA PRO A 96 10.94 2.33 16.96
C PRO A 96 11.00 2.37 18.50
N THR A 97 12.00 1.69 19.08
CA THR A 97 12.20 1.61 20.54
C THR A 97 13.20 2.63 21.06
N LYS A 98 14.14 3.08 20.23
CA LYS A 98 15.11 4.11 20.57
C LYS A 98 14.50 5.52 20.37
N PRO A 99 14.83 6.51 21.23
CA PRO A 99 14.30 7.87 21.09
C PRO A 99 14.54 8.49 19.71
N GLU A 100 15.72 8.28 19.12
CA GLU A 100 16.04 8.81 17.78
C GLU A 100 15.18 8.18 16.68
N ASP A 101 14.94 6.87 16.74
CA ASP A 101 14.10 6.17 15.76
C ASP A 101 12.64 6.56 15.94
N GLN A 102 12.20 6.81 17.17
CA GLN A 102 10.86 7.33 17.45
C GLN A 102 10.65 8.71 16.83
N GLN A 103 11.60 9.63 17.03
CA GLN A 103 11.53 10.95 16.44
C GLN A 103 11.50 10.89 14.91
N LYS A 104 12.43 10.14 14.29
CA LYS A 104 12.48 9.97 12.83
C LYS A 104 11.20 9.34 12.28
N PHE A 105 10.64 8.35 12.97
CA PHE A 105 9.37 7.73 12.57
C PHE A 105 8.21 8.73 12.62
N GLN A 106 8.16 9.58 13.65
CA GLN A 106 7.15 10.62 13.77
C GLN A 106 7.28 11.68 12.68
N GLU A 107 8.48 12.14 12.39
CA GLU A 107 8.74 13.12 11.32
C GLU A 107 8.37 12.54 9.95
N TRP A 108 8.76 11.30 9.67
CA TRP A 108 8.39 10.59 8.45
C TRP A 108 6.87 10.43 8.31
N PHE A 109 6.18 10.01 9.38
CA PHE A 109 4.73 9.82 9.38
C PHE A 109 3.94 11.14 9.31
N ALA A 110 4.47 12.23 9.89
CA ALA A 110 3.83 13.54 9.85
C ALA A 110 4.06 14.28 8.51
N GLY A 111 5.17 13.99 7.85
CA GLY A 111 5.56 14.59 6.58
C GLY A 111 5.26 13.69 5.38
N PHE A 112 6.30 13.05 4.84
CA PHE A 112 6.25 12.28 3.60
C PHE A 112 5.16 11.20 3.62
N ALA A 113 5.09 10.40 4.69
CA ALA A 113 4.14 9.32 4.85
C ALA A 113 2.85 9.77 5.55
N ASN A 114 2.48 11.04 5.52
CA ASN A 114 1.19 11.47 6.05
C ASN A 114 0.05 10.90 5.20
N PRO A 115 -0.83 10.02 5.74
CA PRO A 115 -1.85 9.34 4.94
C PRO A 115 -2.75 10.28 4.14
N ALA A 116 -3.09 11.45 4.70
CA ALA A 116 -3.96 12.43 4.06
C ALA A 116 -3.37 12.96 2.73
N ASN A 117 -2.04 13.03 2.63
CA ASN A 117 -1.35 13.48 1.42
C ASN A 117 -1.41 12.43 0.29
N HIS A 118 -1.72 11.17 0.61
CA HIS A 118 -1.76 10.06 -0.35
C HIS A 118 -3.18 9.74 -0.85
N VAL A 119 -4.23 10.21 -0.16
CA VAL A 119 -5.63 10.05 -0.61
C VAL A 119 -5.86 10.56 -2.04
N PRO A 120 -5.39 11.76 -2.44
CA PRO A 120 -5.55 12.23 -3.83
C PRO A 120 -4.89 11.31 -4.87
N ARG A 121 -3.84 10.58 -4.49
CA ARG A 121 -3.17 9.64 -5.38
C ARG A 121 -3.98 8.36 -5.60
N VAL A 122 -4.71 7.89 -4.59
CA VAL A 122 -5.72 6.82 -4.75
C VAL A 122 -6.81 7.28 -5.72
N ILE A 123 -7.31 8.50 -5.54
CA ILE A 123 -8.37 9.07 -6.39
C ILE A 123 -7.90 9.12 -7.86
N LYS A 124 -6.66 9.56 -8.11
CA LYS A 124 -6.08 9.59 -9.47
C LYS A 124 -6.06 8.20 -10.13
N VAL A 125 -5.72 7.14 -9.38
CA VAL A 125 -5.77 5.76 -9.88
C VAL A 125 -7.21 5.37 -10.21
N ALA A 126 -8.16 5.70 -9.32
CA ALA A 126 -9.57 5.39 -9.54
C ALA A 126 -10.16 6.14 -10.73
N GLU A 127 -9.78 7.40 -10.97
CA GLU A 127 -10.17 8.18 -12.13
C GLU A 127 -9.63 7.60 -13.44
N ALA A 128 -8.36 7.19 -13.46
CA ALA A 128 -7.77 6.50 -14.60
C ALA A 128 -8.55 5.21 -14.94
N LEU A 129 -8.81 4.37 -13.93
CA LEU A 129 -9.59 3.14 -14.09
C LEU A 129 -11.00 3.42 -14.62
N LYS A 130 -11.69 4.45 -14.11
CA LYS A 130 -13.02 4.85 -14.60
C LYS A 130 -12.98 5.30 -16.06
N SER A 131 -11.93 6.05 -16.45
CA SER A 131 -11.75 6.50 -17.84
C SER A 131 -11.53 5.34 -18.81
N GLU A 132 -10.99 4.22 -18.31
CA GLU A 132 -10.79 2.97 -19.04
C GLU A 132 -12.03 2.05 -19.05
N GLY A 133 -13.14 2.50 -18.44
CA GLY A 133 -14.43 1.79 -18.46
C GLY A 133 -14.70 0.87 -17.26
N VAL A 134 -13.85 0.89 -16.23
CA VAL A 134 -14.12 0.18 -14.97
C VAL A 134 -15.35 0.80 -14.28
N GLN A 135 -16.29 -0.05 -13.88
CA GLN A 135 -17.57 0.37 -13.29
C GLN A 135 -17.53 0.35 -11.76
N PHE A 136 -16.82 -0.62 -11.19
CA PHE A 136 -16.72 -0.83 -9.75
C PHE A 136 -15.26 -0.77 -9.34
N ILE A 137 -14.96 0.04 -8.34
CA ILE A 137 -13.61 0.20 -7.79
C ILE A 137 -13.70 -0.03 -6.30
N VAL A 138 -12.87 -0.95 -5.81
CA VAL A 138 -12.71 -1.23 -4.39
C VAL A 138 -11.31 -0.81 -3.98
N THR A 139 -11.18 -0.12 -2.85
CA THR A 139 -9.87 0.18 -2.26
C THR A 139 -9.77 -0.56 -0.93
N TYR A 140 -8.62 -1.16 -0.68
CA TYR A 140 -8.28 -1.70 0.63
C TYR A 140 -6.82 -1.38 0.95
N GLY A 141 -6.47 -1.43 2.23
CA GLY A 141 -5.09 -1.23 2.63
C GLY A 141 -4.74 -1.79 3.99
N PHE A 142 -3.43 -1.89 4.22
CA PHE A 142 -2.87 -2.51 5.41
C PHE A 142 -2.25 -1.46 6.31
N CYS A 143 -2.66 -1.42 7.59
CA CYS A 143 -2.13 -0.49 8.58
C CYS A 143 -2.16 0.98 8.08
N TRP A 144 -1.00 1.53 7.71
CA TRP A 144 -0.89 2.84 7.07
C TRP A 144 -1.77 2.96 5.82
N GLY A 145 -1.75 1.95 4.94
CA GLY A 145 -2.59 1.93 3.75
C GLY A 145 -4.08 1.88 4.06
N GLY A 146 -4.47 1.32 5.22
CA GLY A 146 -5.85 1.36 5.70
C GLY A 146 -6.28 2.79 6.06
N LYS A 147 -5.36 3.62 6.57
CA LYS A 147 -5.63 5.06 6.82
C LYS A 147 -5.73 5.87 5.54
N VAL A 148 -5.09 5.43 4.45
CA VAL A 148 -5.17 6.06 3.13
C VAL A 148 -6.45 5.65 2.39
N ALA A 149 -6.95 4.44 2.65
CA ALA A 149 -8.13 3.88 1.99
C ALA A 149 -9.48 4.32 2.59
N LEU A 150 -9.46 4.95 3.78
CA LEU A 150 -10.64 5.47 4.51
C LEU A 150 -10.80 6.98 4.29
#